data_AF-A0A3M7RI92-F1
#
_entry.id   AF-A0A3M7RI92-F1
#
_cell.length_a   1.000
_cell.length_b   1.000
_cell.length_c   1.000
_cell.angle_alpha   90.00
_cell.angle_beta   90.00
_cell.angle_gamma   90.00
#
_symmetry.space_group_name_H-M   'P 1'
#
loop_
_entity.id
_entity.type
_entity.pdbx_description
1 polymer ?
#
loop_
_entity_poly.entity_id
_entity_poly.type
_entity_poly.pdbx_seq_one_letter_code
_entity_poly.pdbx_strand_id
1 'polypeptide(L)'
;MFRAVLGLGESVPNSMNVDSEIAPIIAIKLIFKCKVNACYLHLCQSIWRKIQKTGLVKNWFDDKFRLSFRRLQALVFILISDVYLSQDSNKQNSSNSFSTILNYFEKNYIGRAGGKPRFEMELWILFGRVKNNIPRTNNDAESWLSRLKYDAVSENEFKKGKE
;
A
#
# COMPACT_ATOMS: atom_id res chain seq x y z
N MET A 1 2.56 0.51 -22.33
CA MET A 1 1.43 1.08 -21.56
C MET A 1 1.69 2.53 -21.15
N PHE A 2 2.55 2.84 -20.16
CA PHE A 2 2.72 4.22 -19.67
C PHE A 2 3.14 5.27 -20.72
N ARG A 3 4.00 4.91 -21.70
CA ARG A 3 4.33 5.82 -22.81
C ARG A 3 3.15 6.14 -23.73
N ALA A 4 2.20 5.22 -23.87
CA ALA A 4 1.00 5.48 -24.65
C ALA A 4 0.11 6.52 -23.96
N VAL A 5 0.04 6.50 -22.62
CA VAL A 5 -0.68 7.50 -21.82
C VAL A 5 -0.08 8.90 -22.01
N LEU A 6 1.26 9.04 -21.99
CA LEU A 6 1.91 10.32 -22.32
C LEU A 6 1.58 10.79 -23.75
N GLY A 7 1.45 9.86 -24.68
CA GLY A 7 1.11 10.16 -26.07
C GLY A 7 -0.31 10.71 -26.28
N LEU A 8 -1.18 10.64 -25.26
CA LEU A 8 -2.55 11.19 -25.31
C LEU A 8 -2.60 12.71 -25.09
N GLY A 9 -1.45 13.38 -24.90
CA GLY A 9 -1.38 14.83 -24.74
C GLY A 9 -1.67 15.34 -23.33
N GLU A 10 -1.73 14.45 -22.33
CA GLU A 10 -1.90 14.87 -20.93
C GLU A 10 -0.64 15.51 -20.35
N SER A 11 -0.83 16.52 -19.50
CA SER A 11 0.26 17.11 -18.73
C SER A 11 0.82 16.11 -17.73
N VAL A 12 2.14 16.18 -17.49
CA VAL A 12 2.80 15.29 -16.55
C VAL A 12 2.30 15.57 -15.12
N PRO A 13 1.82 14.56 -14.38
CA PRO A 13 1.25 14.79 -13.04
C PRO A 13 2.34 15.17 -12.03
N ASN A 14 1.99 15.99 -11.04
CA ASN A 14 2.91 16.32 -9.93
C ASN A 14 3.18 15.11 -9.03
N SER A 15 2.17 14.23 -8.85
CA SER A 15 2.34 12.98 -8.11
C SER A 15 1.35 11.92 -8.54
N MET A 16 1.71 10.64 -8.35
CA MET A 16 0.85 9.49 -8.60
C MET A 16 0.80 8.57 -7.37
N ASN A 17 -0.37 7.95 -7.16
CA ASN A 17 -0.56 6.85 -6.21
C ASN A 17 -0.54 5.54 -6.98
N VAL A 18 0.23 4.57 -6.50
CA VAL A 18 0.44 3.29 -7.18
C VAL A 18 0.41 2.17 -6.16
N ASP A 19 0.09 0.97 -6.63
CA ASP A 19 0.21 -0.23 -5.83
C ASP A 19 1.68 -0.46 -5.43
N SER A 20 1.91 -1.13 -4.30
CA SER A 20 3.26 -1.36 -3.76
C SER A 20 4.01 -2.45 -4.54
N GLU A 21 4.27 -2.21 -5.83
CA GLU A 21 5.04 -3.07 -6.73
C GLU A 21 6.22 -2.31 -7.34
N ILE A 22 7.40 -2.93 -7.33
CA ILE A 22 8.66 -2.27 -7.74
C ILE A 22 8.62 -1.86 -9.22
N ALA A 23 8.17 -2.74 -10.11
CA ALA A 23 8.22 -2.48 -11.54
C ALA A 23 7.35 -1.28 -11.96
N PRO A 24 6.06 -1.17 -11.55
CA PRO A 24 5.26 0.03 -11.78
C PRO A 24 5.87 1.30 -11.21
N ILE A 25 6.38 1.26 -9.97
CA ILE A 25 7.00 2.43 -9.32
C ILE A 25 8.19 2.94 -10.14
N ILE A 26 9.08 2.04 -10.56
CA ILE A 26 10.25 2.40 -11.37
C ILE A 26 9.81 2.96 -12.72
N ALA A 27 8.88 2.29 -13.40
CA ALA A 27 8.42 2.73 -14.71
C ALA A 27 7.81 4.13 -14.67
N ILE A 28 6.98 4.43 -13.66
CA ILE A 28 6.35 5.74 -13.50
C ILE A 28 7.40 6.82 -13.19
N LYS A 29 8.35 6.54 -12.28
CA LYS A 29 9.45 7.47 -11.99
C LYS A 29 10.28 7.79 -13.24
N LEU A 30 10.56 6.81 -14.09
CA LEU A 30 11.34 7.00 -15.32
C LEU A 30 10.58 7.77 -16.40
N ILE A 31 9.29 7.49 -16.57
CA ILE A 31 8.47 8.00 -17.67
C ILE A 31 7.88 9.37 -17.35
N PHE A 32 7.25 9.51 -16.18
CA PHE A 32 6.56 10.74 -15.78
C PHE A 32 7.44 11.64 -14.90
N LYS A 33 8.57 11.16 -14.37
CA LYS A 33 9.48 11.97 -13.51
C LYS A 33 8.76 12.68 -12.34
N CYS A 34 7.65 12.10 -11.87
CA CYS A 34 6.81 12.67 -10.83
C CYS A 34 7.03 12.01 -9.47
N LYS A 35 6.48 12.60 -8.40
CA LYS A 35 6.49 11.95 -7.08
C LYS A 35 5.57 10.72 -7.08
N VAL A 36 6.10 9.55 -6.74
CA VAL A 36 5.32 8.32 -6.60
C VAL A 36 5.08 8.03 -5.13
N ASN A 37 3.85 7.67 -4.78
CA ASN A 37 3.46 7.26 -3.43
C ASN A 37 2.75 5.91 -3.50
N ALA A 38 2.99 5.05 -2.51
CA ALA A 38 2.25 3.82 -2.34
C ALA A 38 0.83 4.13 -1.88
N CYS A 39 -0.15 3.44 -2.46
CA CYS A 39 -1.54 3.53 -2.02
C CYS A 39 -1.69 2.98 -0.59
N TYR A 40 -2.31 3.75 0.30
CA TYR A 40 -2.57 3.36 1.68
C TYR A 40 -3.38 2.07 1.78
N LEU A 41 -4.43 1.92 0.95
CA LEU A 41 -5.29 0.74 0.96
C LEU A 41 -4.48 -0.51 0.59
N HIS A 42 -3.67 -0.43 -0.47
CA HIS A 42 -2.82 -1.54 -0.90
C HIS A 42 -1.76 -1.93 0.13
N LEU A 43 -1.19 -0.95 0.83
CA LEU A 43 -0.27 -1.23 1.93
C LEU A 43 -0.99 -2.01 3.04
N CYS A 44 -2.18 -1.55 3.45
CA CYS A 44 -2.99 -2.21 4.47
C CYS A 44 -3.38 -3.64 4.05
N GLN A 45 -3.80 -3.82 2.80
CA GLN A 45 -4.08 -5.15 2.23
C GLN A 45 -2.82 -6.02 2.20
N SER A 46 -1.64 -5.47 1.90
CA SER A 46 -0.39 -6.25 1.92
C SER A 46 -0.06 -6.76 3.32
N ILE A 47 -0.25 -5.93 4.35
CA ILE A 47 -0.06 -6.35 5.75
C ILE A 47 -1.09 -7.43 6.11
N TRP A 48 -2.36 -7.25 5.72
CA TRP A 48 -3.41 -8.24 5.96
C TRP A 48 -3.14 -9.58 5.27
N ARG A 49 -2.73 -9.56 3.99
CA ARG A 49 -2.31 -10.76 3.27
C ARG A 49 -1.15 -11.45 3.97
N LYS A 50 -0.24 -10.71 4.61
CA LYS A 50 0.83 -11.31 5.40
C LYS A 50 0.28 -12.02 6.64
N ILE A 51 -0.65 -11.41 7.38
CA ILE A 51 -1.35 -12.01 8.53
C ILE A 51 -2.03 -13.33 8.12
N GLN A 52 -2.74 -13.33 6.99
CA GLN A 52 -3.38 -14.52 6.43
C GLN A 52 -2.37 -15.61 6.12
N LYS A 53 -1.31 -15.28 5.36
CA LYS A 53 -0.27 -16.24 4.95
C LYS A 53 0.50 -16.84 6.13
N THR A 54 0.59 -16.13 7.25
CA THR A 54 1.24 -16.64 8.48
C THR A 54 0.28 -17.36 9.43
N GLY A 55 -1.00 -17.56 9.05
CA GLY A 55 -1.97 -18.24 9.90
C GLY A 55 -2.34 -17.48 11.18
N LEU A 56 -2.11 -16.15 11.22
CA LEU A 56 -2.34 -15.32 12.41
C LEU A 56 -3.77 -14.77 12.49
N VAL A 57 -4.62 -15.07 11.50
CA VAL A 57 -6.04 -14.68 11.50
C VAL A 57 -6.77 -15.19 12.74
N LYS A 58 -6.38 -16.36 13.27
CA LYS A 58 -6.92 -16.91 14.51
C LYS A 58 -6.77 -15.99 15.73
N ASN A 59 -5.79 -15.08 15.70
CA ASN A 59 -5.56 -14.12 16.79
C ASN A 59 -6.39 -12.85 16.65
N TRP A 60 -7.26 -12.74 15.63
CA TRP A 60 -8.01 -11.50 15.38
C TRP A 60 -9.02 -11.16 16.48
N PHE A 61 -9.47 -12.15 17.26
CA PHE A 61 -10.34 -11.93 18.42
C PHE A 61 -9.60 -11.33 19.63
N ASP A 62 -8.25 -11.27 19.61
CA ASP A 62 -7.45 -10.54 20.61
C ASP A 62 -7.44 -9.04 20.28
N ASP A 63 -7.98 -8.23 21.19
CA ASP A 63 -8.00 -6.76 21.10
C ASP A 63 -6.61 -6.17 20.95
N LYS A 64 -5.62 -6.73 21.66
CA LYS A 64 -4.24 -6.27 21.59
C LYS A 64 -3.64 -6.55 20.22
N PHE A 65 -3.96 -7.69 19.60
CA PHE A 65 -3.56 -8.00 18.22
C PHE A 65 -4.16 -7.01 17.23
N ARG A 66 -5.47 -6.74 17.31
CA ARG A 66 -6.14 -5.75 16.43
C ARG A 66 -5.58 -4.34 16.62
N LEU A 67 -5.28 -3.95 17.86
CA LEU A 67 -4.67 -2.67 18.15
C LEU A 67 -3.23 -2.57 17.61
N SER A 68 -2.46 -3.66 17.67
CA SER A 68 -1.12 -3.74 17.07
C SER A 68 -1.17 -3.51 15.55
N PHE A 69 -2.16 -4.11 14.88
CA PHE A 69 -2.40 -3.89 13.46
C PHE A 69 -2.74 -2.42 13.15
N ARG A 70 -3.65 -1.80 13.92
CA ARG A 70 -4.00 -0.38 13.74
C ARG A 70 -2.82 0.57 13.97
N ARG A 71 -2.00 0.31 15.00
CA ARG A 71 -0.78 1.11 15.26
C ARG A 71 0.21 1.01 14.11
N LEU A 72 0.40 -0.18 13.54
CA LEU A 72 1.25 -0.36 12.37
C LEU A 72 0.72 0.43 11.16
N GLN A 73 -0.59 0.42 10.93
CA GLN A 73 -1.21 1.22 9.88
C GLN A 73 -1.04 2.73 10.11
N ALA A 74 -1.09 3.20 11.36
CA ALA A 74 -0.95 4.61 11.70
C ALA A 74 0.43 5.20 11.34
N LEU A 75 1.47 4.36 11.19
CA LEU A 75 2.81 4.82 10.82
C LEU A 75 2.86 5.56 9.48
N VAL A 76 1.92 5.33 8.56
CA VAL A 76 1.89 6.11 7.30
C VAL A 76 1.58 7.60 7.53
N PHE A 77 1.08 7.99 8.71
CA PHE A 77 0.60 9.35 8.99
C PHE A 77 1.52 10.16 9.90
N ILE A 78 2.73 9.69 10.19
CA ILE A 78 3.71 10.43 10.99
C ILE A 78 4.84 10.97 10.11
N LEU A 79 5.69 11.82 10.68
CA LEU A 79 6.90 12.29 10.01
C LEU A 79 7.91 11.14 9.87
N ILE A 80 8.73 11.16 8.81
CA ILE A 80 9.79 10.17 8.58
C ILE A 80 10.76 10.12 9.78
N SER A 81 11.07 11.27 10.38
CA SER A 81 11.93 11.39 11.57
C SER A 81 11.44 10.56 12.74
N ASP A 82 10.13 10.35 12.84
CA ASP A 82 9.49 9.75 14.01
C ASP A 82 9.22 8.26 13.81
N VAL A 83 9.47 7.71 12.61
CA VAL A 83 9.15 6.32 12.24
C VAL A 83 9.90 5.32 13.10
N TYR A 84 11.19 5.50 13.32
CA TYR A 84 12.00 4.58 14.12
C TYR A 84 11.53 4.54 15.57
N LEU A 85 11.38 5.72 16.20
CA LEU A 85 10.87 5.84 17.57
C LEU A 85 9.46 5.24 17.72
N SER A 86 8.57 5.52 16.77
CA SER A 86 7.21 5.00 16.77
C SER A 86 7.16 3.49 16.57
N GLN A 87 8.03 2.94 15.74
CA GLN A 87 8.14 1.50 15.51
C GLN A 87 8.66 0.77 16.75
N ASP A 88 9.65 1.32 17.45
CA ASP A 88 10.17 0.71 18.68
C ASP A 88 9.12 0.75 19.81
N SER A 89 8.42 1.87 19.96
CA SER A 89 7.24 1.94 20.84
C SER A 89 6.16 0.92 20.44
N ASN A 90 5.92 0.74 19.14
CA ASN A 90 4.95 -0.25 18.66
C ASN A 90 5.38 -1.68 18.98
N LYS A 91 6.66 -2.03 18.87
CA LYS A 91 7.19 -3.36 19.27
C LYS A 91 6.98 -3.64 20.76
N GLN A 92 7.20 -2.66 21.62
CA GLN A 92 7.01 -2.81 23.07
C GLN A 92 5.54 -2.97 23.47
N ASN A 93 4.64 -2.29 22.76
CA ASN A 93 3.21 -2.22 23.11
C ASN A 93 2.31 -3.19 22.32
N SER A 94 2.87 -3.93 21.37
CA SER A 94 2.13 -4.89 20.54
C SER A 94 1.90 -6.23 21.25
N SER A 95 0.95 -7.01 20.73
CA SER A 95 0.77 -8.40 21.13
C SER A 95 1.99 -9.22 20.69
N ASN A 96 2.50 -10.11 21.53
CA ASN A 96 3.65 -10.97 21.20
C ASN A 96 3.39 -11.78 19.92
N SER A 97 2.13 -12.16 19.70
CA SER A 97 1.68 -12.89 18.52
C SER A 97 1.70 -12.05 17.22
N PHE A 98 1.85 -10.72 17.32
CA PHE A 98 1.98 -9.80 16.18
C PHE A 98 3.44 -9.53 15.77
N SER A 99 4.42 -9.99 16.57
CA SER A 99 5.86 -9.77 16.33
C SER A 99 6.34 -10.18 14.93
N THR A 100 5.80 -11.27 14.38
CA THR A 100 6.10 -11.74 13.03
C THR A 100 5.74 -10.70 11.96
N ILE A 101 4.64 -9.97 12.17
CA ILE A 101 4.19 -8.92 11.25
C ILE A 101 5.04 -7.66 11.38
N LEU A 102 5.40 -7.27 12.60
CA LEU A 102 6.33 -6.15 12.84
C LEU A 102 7.69 -6.41 12.21
N ASN A 103 8.23 -7.62 12.37
CA ASN A 103 9.50 -8.03 11.76
C ASN A 103 9.45 -8.03 10.24
N TYR A 104 8.33 -8.49 9.67
CA TYR A 104 8.09 -8.41 8.23
C TYR A 104 8.03 -6.96 7.75
N PHE A 105 7.30 -6.09 8.46
CA PHE A 105 7.14 -4.70 8.08
C PHE A 105 8.47 -3.95 8.16
N GLU A 106 9.19 -4.11 9.27
CA GLU A 106 10.52 -3.53 9.46
C GLU A 106 11.47 -3.93 8.33
N LYS A 107 11.55 -5.23 7.98
CA LYS A 107 12.41 -5.71 6.90
C LYS A 107 12.08 -5.08 5.53
N ASN A 108 10.79 -4.89 5.22
CA ASN A 108 10.38 -4.51 3.86
C ASN A 108 10.18 -3.00 3.68
N TYR A 109 9.87 -2.26 4.75
CA TYR A 109 9.41 -0.86 4.67
C TYR A 109 10.27 0.12 5.48
N ILE A 110 10.96 -0.33 6.52
CA ILE A 110 11.76 0.56 7.39
C ILE A 110 13.26 0.35 7.14
N GLY A 111 13.71 -0.91 7.15
CA GLY A 111 15.12 -1.30 7.11
C GLY A 111 15.60 -1.76 8.49
N ARG A 112 16.31 -2.89 8.55
CA ARG A 112 16.94 -3.37 9.80
C ARG A 112 18.34 -2.79 9.92
N ALA A 113 18.65 -2.17 11.05
CA ALA A 113 20.00 -1.65 11.35
C ALA A 113 20.59 -0.78 10.22
N GLY A 114 19.76 0.05 9.56
CA GLY A 114 20.17 0.88 8.43
C GLY A 114 20.26 0.17 7.07
N GLY A 115 19.89 -1.11 6.99
CA GLY A 115 19.79 -1.83 5.72
C GLY A 115 18.69 -1.27 4.82
N LYS A 116 18.91 -1.27 3.51
CA LYS A 116 17.97 -0.70 2.53
C LYS A 116 16.66 -1.51 2.48
N PRO A 117 15.50 -0.90 2.80
CA PRO A 117 14.21 -1.58 2.68
C PRO A 117 13.84 -1.81 1.21
N ARG A 118 12.93 -2.76 0.98
CA ARG A 118 12.35 -2.99 -0.36
C ARG A 118 11.56 -1.79 -0.86
N PHE A 119 10.87 -1.11 0.06
CA PHE A 119 10.07 0.08 -0.19
C PHE A 119 10.57 1.19 0.73
N GLU A 120 11.16 2.23 0.16
CA GLU A 120 11.68 3.39 0.91
C GLU A 120 10.56 4.13 1.65
N MET A 121 10.87 4.74 2.80
CA MET A 121 9.87 5.40 3.66
C MET A 121 9.13 6.52 2.94
N GLU A 122 9.83 7.28 2.10
CA GLU A 122 9.29 8.36 1.28
C GLU A 122 8.18 7.90 0.33
N LEU A 123 8.16 6.61 -0.02
CA LEU A 123 7.12 6.02 -0.86
C LEU A 123 5.81 5.85 -0.09
N TRP A 124 5.86 5.38 1.16
CA TRP A 124 4.66 4.97 1.89
C TRP A 124 4.26 5.92 3.02
N ILE A 125 5.07 6.91 3.37
CA ILE A 125 4.70 7.98 4.30
C ILE A 125 3.81 9.01 3.60
N LEU A 126 2.61 9.20 4.14
CA LEU A 126 1.53 10.02 3.57
C LEU A 126 1.21 11.26 4.41
N PHE A 127 1.99 11.57 5.45
CA PHE A 127 1.80 12.76 6.30
C PHE A 127 1.61 14.05 5.47
N GLY A 128 2.49 14.31 4.51
CA GLY A 128 2.38 15.48 3.64
C GLY A 128 1.13 15.49 2.76
N ARG A 129 0.63 14.30 2.34
CA ARG A 129 -0.61 14.20 1.57
C ARG A 129 -1.82 14.49 2.44
N VAL A 130 -1.86 13.99 3.67
CA VAL A 130 -2.90 14.33 4.65
C VAL A 130 -2.93 15.84 4.87
N LYS A 131 -1.77 16.43 5.18
CA LYS A 131 -1.64 17.87 5.44
C LYS A 131 -2.14 18.73 4.27
N ASN A 132 -1.88 18.29 3.04
CA ASN A 132 -2.22 19.04 1.82
C ASN A 132 -3.55 18.60 1.19
N ASN A 133 -4.37 17.79 1.89
CA ASN A 133 -5.64 17.25 1.40
C ASN A 133 -5.54 16.54 0.02
N ILE A 134 -4.45 15.81 -0.21
CA ILE A 134 -4.21 15.06 -1.45
C ILE A 134 -4.66 13.60 -1.25
N PRO A 135 -5.36 12.97 -2.22
CA PRO A 135 -5.83 11.59 -2.10
C PRO A 135 -4.72 10.59 -1.72
N ARG A 136 -5.03 9.65 -0.81
CA ARG A 136 -4.08 8.66 -0.27
C ARG A 136 -4.29 7.25 -0.82
N THR A 137 -5.43 7.05 -1.46
CA THR A 137 -5.86 5.79 -2.03
C THR A 137 -6.22 5.98 -3.50
N ASN A 138 -6.38 4.88 -4.21
CA ASN A 138 -6.92 4.80 -5.56
C ASN A 138 -8.33 4.19 -5.58
N ASN A 139 -9.03 4.15 -4.43
CA ASN A 139 -10.32 3.47 -4.26
C ASN A 139 -11.36 3.87 -5.32
N ASP A 140 -11.40 5.13 -5.73
CA ASP A 140 -12.38 5.61 -6.72
C ASP A 140 -12.10 4.98 -8.09
N ALA A 141 -10.84 4.94 -8.50
CA ALA A 141 -10.42 4.28 -9.72
C ALA A 141 -10.63 2.75 -9.66
N GLU A 142 -10.32 2.13 -8.51
CA GLU A 142 -10.55 0.69 -8.32
C GLU A 142 -12.03 0.32 -8.32
N SER A 143 -12.87 1.12 -7.68
CA SER A 143 -14.33 0.94 -7.63
C SER A 143 -14.91 1.03 -9.03
N TRP A 144 -14.47 2.01 -9.83
CA TRP A 144 -14.85 2.13 -11.22
C TRP A 144 -14.38 0.94 -12.07
N LEU A 145 -13.11 0.55 -11.96
CA LEU A 145 -12.57 -0.62 -12.68
C LEU A 145 -13.25 -1.93 -12.30
N SER A 146 -13.66 -2.08 -11.04
CA SER A 146 -14.37 -3.27 -10.55
C SER A 146 -15.70 -3.46 -11.29
N ARG A 147 -16.45 -2.38 -11.54
CA ARG A 147 -17.71 -2.43 -12.28
C ARG A 147 -17.51 -2.91 -13.73
N LEU A 148 -16.49 -2.39 -14.42
CA LEU A 148 -16.16 -2.83 -15.78
C LEU A 148 -15.79 -4.31 -15.88
N LYS A 149 -15.17 -4.88 -14.84
CA LYS A 149 -14.86 -6.32 -14.81
C LYS A 149 -16.13 -7.16 -14.76
N TYR A 150 -17.15 -6.75 -14.02
CA TYR A 150 -18.44 -7.45 -14.00
C TYR A 150 -19.11 -7.40 -15.37
N ASP A 151 -19.09 -6.24 -16.02
CA ASP A 151 -19.67 -6.07 -17.36
C ASP A 151 -18.96 -6.97 -18.38
N ALA A 152 -17.62 -7.01 -18.37
CA ALA A 152 -16.84 -7.85 -19.29
C ALA A 152 -17.03 -9.36 -19.06
N VAL A 153 -17.24 -9.80 -17.81
CA VAL A 153 -17.51 -11.21 -17.49
C VAL A 153 -18.92 -11.60 -17.94
N SER A 154 -19.92 -10.76 -17.67
CA SER A 154 -21.31 -11.03 -18.07
C SER A 154 -21.49 -11.08 -19.59
N GLU A 155 -20.79 -10.24 -20.36
CA GLU A 155 -20.77 -10.33 -21.82
C GLU A 155 -20.15 -11.64 -22.34
N ASN A 156 -19.07 -12.12 -21.72
CA ASN A 156 -18.41 -13.35 -22.13
C ASN A 156 -19.24 -14.60 -21.79
N GLU A 157 -19.96 -14.60 -20.66
CA GLU A 157 -20.90 -15.67 -20.31
C GLU A 157 -22.13 -15.67 -21.22
N PHE A 158 -22.66 -14.49 -21.56
CA PHE A 158 -23.75 -14.35 -22.53
C PHE A 158 -23.37 -14.84 -23.94
N LYS A 159 -22.13 -14.60 -24.38
CA LYS A 159 -21.61 -15.11 -25.66
C LYS A 159 -21.44 -16.63 -25.65
N LYS A 160 -20.97 -17.22 -24.55
CA LYS A 160 -20.86 -18.69 -24.38
C LYS A 160 -22.20 -19.42 -24.30
N GLY A 161 -23.26 -18.77 -23.82
CA GLY A 161 -24.61 -19.36 -23.77
C GLY A 161 -25.36 -19.34 -25.11
N LYS A 162 -24.74 -18.84 -26.18
CA LYS A 162 -25.29 -18.77 -27.55
C LYS A 162 -24.59 -19.68 -28.55
N GLU A 163 -23.58 -20.44 -28.11
CA GLU A 163 -22.93 -21.54 -28.85
C GLU A 163 -23.50 -22.88 -28.37
#